data_AF-A0A9D9C399-F1
#
_entry.id   AF-A0A9D9C399-F1
#
_cell.length_a   1.000
_cell.length_b   1.000
_cell.length_c   1.000
_cell.angle_alpha   90.00
_cell.angle_beta   90.00
_cell.angle_gamma   90.00
#
_symmetry.space_group_name_H-M   'P 1'
#
loop_
_entity.id
_entity.type
_entity.pdbx_description
1 polymer ?
#
loop_
_entity_poly.entity_id
_entity_poly.type
_entity_poly.pdbx_seq_one_letter_code
_entity_poly.pdbx_strand_id
1 'polypeptide(L)' 'DKKELGSRVDRHASIGEGTLGRDFFTRLVNDPRFDDMPLILETPNEEIWTEEISWLYSQIAK' A
#
# COMPACT_ATOMS: atom_id res chain seq x y z
N ASP A 1 -6.17 -16.00 -3.79
CA ASP A 1 -5.18 -16.77 -3.00
C ASP A 1 -4.04 -15.90 -2.52
N LYS A 2 -3.96 -15.67 -1.19
CA LYS A 2 -2.81 -15.02 -0.54
C LYS A 2 -1.62 -15.99 -0.56
N LYS A 3 -0.41 -15.49 -0.85
CA LYS A 3 0.83 -16.27 -0.80
C LYS A 3 1.66 -15.86 0.41
N GLU A 4 2.39 -16.82 0.96
CA GLU A 4 3.26 -16.57 2.10
C GLU A 4 4.45 -15.67 1.71
N LEU A 5 5.00 -14.98 2.72
CA LEU A 5 6.20 -14.19 2.58
C LEU A 5 7.37 -15.09 2.15
N GLY A 6 8.15 -14.66 1.15
CA GLY A 6 9.28 -15.45 0.62
C GLY A 6 8.89 -16.50 -0.43
N SER A 7 7.61 -16.57 -0.84
CA SER A 7 7.14 -17.53 -1.86
C SER A 7 7.70 -17.32 -3.27
N ARG A 8 8.33 -16.16 -3.56
CA ARG A 8 8.82 -15.76 -4.89
C ARG A 8 7.72 -15.71 -5.96
N VAL A 9 6.47 -15.51 -5.52
CA VAL A 9 5.32 -15.31 -6.39
C VAL A 9 4.86 -13.87 -6.25
N ASP A 10 4.68 -13.21 -7.40
CA ASP A 10 4.14 -11.85 -7.44
C ASP A 10 2.61 -11.90 -7.38
N ARG A 11 2.05 -11.58 -6.21
CA ARG A 11 0.60 -11.53 -5.95
C ARG A 11 0.27 -10.31 -5.12
N HIS A 12 -0.28 -9.30 -5.78
CA HIS A 12 -0.76 -8.10 -5.14
C HIS A 12 -2.02 -8.38 -4.32
N ALA A 13 -2.24 -7.56 -3.29
CA ALA A 13 -3.42 -7.57 -2.44
C ALA A 13 -3.77 -6.13 -2.08
N SER A 14 -5.04 -5.87 -1.81
CA SER A 14 -5.49 -4.59 -1.25
C SER A 14 -4.75 -4.26 0.05
N ILE A 15 -4.67 -2.97 0.36
CA ILE A 15 -3.93 -2.44 1.50
C ILE A 15 -4.47 -3.04 2.80
N GLY A 16 -3.58 -3.73 3.54
CA GLY A 16 -3.89 -4.41 4.79
C GLY A 16 -4.31 -5.88 4.64
N GLU A 17 -4.70 -6.32 3.44
CA GLU A 17 -5.12 -7.71 3.19
C GLU A 17 -3.93 -8.62 2.83
N GLY A 18 -2.80 -8.03 2.45
CA GLY A 18 -1.52 -8.70 2.17
C GLY A 18 -0.71 -9.09 3.42
N THR A 19 0.57 -9.41 3.22
CA THR A 19 1.50 -9.78 4.31
C THR A 19 2.29 -8.60 4.87
N LEU A 20 2.32 -7.46 4.17
CA LEU A 20 3.02 -6.24 4.60
C LEU A 20 2.30 -5.49 5.73
N GLY A 21 0.97 -5.63 5.82
CA GLY A 21 0.13 -4.92 6.79
C GLY A 21 0.02 -3.41 6.50
N ARG A 22 -0.83 -2.71 7.27
CA ARG A 22 -1.07 -1.26 7.11
C ARG A 22 0.10 -0.39 7.58
N ASP A 23 0.78 -0.80 8.65
CA ASP A 23 1.91 -0.05 9.23
C ASP A 23 3.06 0.16 8.23
N PHE A 24 3.25 -0.76 7.28
CA PHE A 24 4.20 -0.58 6.20
C PHE A 24 3.86 0.66 5.36
N PHE A 25 2.61 0.79 4.93
CA PHE A 25 2.16 1.90 4.10
C PHE A 25 2.15 3.22 4.85
N THR A 26 1.76 3.22 6.15
CA THR A 26 1.88 4.40 7.00
C THR A 26 3.32 4.90 7.09
N ARG A 27 4.31 3.99 7.21
CA ARG A 27 5.73 4.37 7.17
C ARG A 27 6.16 4.87 5.79
N LEU A 28 5.72 4.20 4.72
CA LEU A 28 6.08 4.54 3.35
C LEU A 28 5.67 5.97 2.97
N VAL A 29 4.41 6.36 3.24
CA VAL A 29 3.89 7.70 2.85
C VAL A 29 4.46 8.85 3.68
N ASN A 30 5.14 8.55 4.80
CA ASN A 30 5.78 9.54 5.66
C ASN A 30 7.31 9.53 5.54
N ASP A 31 7.87 8.74 4.63
CA ASP A 31 9.32 8.64 4.48
C ASP A 31 9.80 9.69 3.48
N PRO A 32 10.61 10.68 3.92
CA PRO A 32 10.99 11.84 3.11
C PRO A 32 11.83 11.49 1.88
N ARG A 33 12.33 10.25 1.80
CA ARG A 33 13.06 9.77 0.61
C ARG A 33 12.15 9.62 -0.61
N PHE A 34 10.83 9.62 -0.43
CA PHE A 34 9.83 9.52 -1.49
C PHE A 34 9.10 10.83 -1.77
N ASP A 35 9.52 11.94 -1.16
CA ASP A 35 8.96 13.26 -1.47
C ASP A 35 9.18 13.60 -2.96
N ASP A 36 8.20 14.28 -3.56
CA ASP A 36 8.16 14.63 -4.99
C ASP A 36 8.22 13.44 -5.97
N MET A 37 7.97 12.21 -5.49
CA MET A 37 7.87 11.00 -6.33
C MET A 37 6.42 10.52 -6.51
N PRO A 38 6.04 10.05 -7.70
CA PRO A 38 4.75 9.38 -7.88
C PRO A 38 4.75 8.02 -7.17
N LEU A 39 3.79 7.82 -6.27
CA LEU A 39 3.50 6.52 -5.66
C LEU A 39 2.30 5.90 -6.38
N ILE A 40 2.53 4.83 -7.13
CA ILE A 40 1.50 4.16 -7.96
C ILE A 40 0.94 2.95 -7.23
N LEU A 41 -0.38 2.88 -7.16
CA LEU A 41 -1.11 1.79 -6.54
C LEU A 41 -1.53 0.78 -7.63
N GLU A 42 -1.13 -0.48 -7.47
CA GLU A 42 -1.43 -1.59 -8.39
C GLU A 42 -2.19 -2.71 -7.66
N THR A 43 -3.06 -2.36 -6.70
CA THR A 43 -3.88 -3.33 -5.97
C THR A 43 -4.97 -3.90 -6.89
N PRO A 44 -5.41 -5.16 -6.68
CA PRO A 44 -6.24 -5.87 -7.64
C PRO A 44 -7.72 -5.45 -7.67
N ASN A 45 -8.20 -4.65 -6.70
CA ASN A 45 -9.59 -4.22 -6.64
C ASN A 45 -9.71 -2.72 -6.95
N GLU A 46 -9.97 -2.40 -8.21
CA GLU A 46 -10.06 -1.01 -8.69
C GLU A 46 -11.27 -0.26 -8.10
N GLU A 47 -12.33 -0.98 -7.71
CA GLU A 47 -13.55 -0.39 -7.17
C GLU A 47 -13.33 0.37 -5.86
N ILE A 48 -12.24 0.05 -5.13
CA ILE A 48 -11.91 0.64 -3.83
C ILE A 48 -10.66 1.54 -3.86
N TRP A 49 -10.15 1.88 -5.05
CA TRP A 49 -8.94 2.72 -5.15
C TRP A 49 -9.15 4.09 -4.52
N THR A 50 -10.35 4.66 -4.61
CA THR A 50 -10.66 5.96 -4.01
C THR A 50 -10.49 5.91 -2.50
N GLU A 51 -10.95 4.84 -1.86
CA GLU A 51 -10.87 4.59 -0.44
C GLU A 51 -9.43 4.30 0.00
N GLU A 52 -8.69 3.48 -0.77
CA GLU A 52 -7.28 3.17 -0.49
C GLU A 52 -6.39 4.42 -0.58
N ILE A 53 -6.58 5.24 -1.62
CA ILE A 53 -5.86 6.51 -1.80
C ILE A 53 -6.23 7.49 -0.68
N SER A 54 -7.52 7.65 -0.37
CA SER A 54 -7.98 8.52 0.73
C SER A 54 -7.40 8.09 2.06
N TRP A 55 -7.33 6.77 2.30
CA TRP A 55 -6.70 6.22 3.50
C TRP A 55 -5.21 6.56 3.55
N LEU A 56 -4.45 6.39 2.46
CA LEU A 56 -3.02 6.75 2.40
C LEU A 56 -2.79 8.23 2.74
N TYR A 57 -3.57 9.15 2.17
CA TYR A 57 -3.49 10.58 2.52
C TYR A 57 -3.80 10.85 3.99
N SER A 58 -4.75 10.12 4.58
CA SER A 58 -5.07 10.26 6.01
C SER A 58 -3.94 9.80 6.94
N GLN A 59 -2.97 9.02 6.44
CA GLN A 59 -1.82 8.56 7.22
C GLN A 59 -0.65 9.56 7.24
N ILE A 60 -0.66 10.61 6.41
CA ILE A 60 0.39 11.62 6.38
C ILE A 60 0.37 12.40 7.70
N ALA A 61 1.49 12.39 8.41
CA ALA A 61 1.65 13.13 9.66
C ALA A 61 1.52 14.64 9.39
N LYS A 62 0.89 15.34 10.34
CA LYS A 62 0.77 16.81 10.30
C LYS A 62 2.07 17.48 10.72
#